data_AF-A0A165B860-F1
#
_entry.id   AF-A0A165B860-F1
#
_cell.length_a   1.000
_cell.length_b   1.000
_cell.length_c   1.000
_cell.angle_alpha   90.00
_cell.angle_beta   90.00
_cell.angle_gamma   90.00
#
_symmetry.space_group_name_H-M   'P 1'
#
loop_
_entity.id
_entity.type
_entity.pdbx_description
1 polymer ?
#
loop_
_entity_poly.entity_id
_entity_poly.type
_entity_poly.pdbx_seq_one_letter_code
_entity_poly.pdbx_strand_id
1 'polypeptide(L)'
;MVFITVSRTETSREETRRAIAAALSVCSNPFGRKRQHSHATLALLSGDNLLYMVIGMFLELVDLCLSDSDRRLVHSQRFSSRGLWPCSTEDLLPFGPQQSFLSLVHWLAVRGDILVMIAFEDIFLTCRDELGPVILEDTNRRLFANAISYQMQDALTLLKKERSESRPPGAGNFSPTMRILTLNDILFDILRALSPNQQLRSSTTVLLLQGFEHQLLKGIEEALSFIEVGVERDRLTSVASALHSSLGTPIEDRLGYLRLPFFPMPSQSDSASNLAQRIICDVRMRHDCGARNCTVRERDVGRRLQRCAGCGIVQYCSKDCQRRDWKASETPHKAVCALLKRLAPLLELSEGDFRKRVREINITQDELALMWVNIRHGNVPVPKFCTWTIPEKIQNLALFLRMQDSFLGDEDAPPSLEGLRDAMLQSGIEVPPFKL
;
A
#
# COMPACT_ATOMS: atom_id res chain seq x y z
N MET A 1 19.89 21.52 -7.25
CA MET A 1 20.90 20.61 -6.66
C MET A 1 20.98 19.42 -7.59
N VAL A 2 22.12 19.18 -8.24
CA VAL A 2 22.28 18.04 -9.18
C VAL A 2 22.98 16.93 -8.41
N PHE A 3 22.28 15.83 -8.16
CA PHE A 3 22.87 14.65 -7.53
C PHE A 3 23.68 13.88 -8.59
N ILE A 4 25.01 13.98 -8.52
CA ILE A 4 25.93 13.26 -9.41
C ILE A 4 26.34 11.96 -8.72
N THR A 5 25.87 10.83 -9.24
CA THR A 5 26.06 9.51 -8.64
C THR A 5 26.92 8.58 -9.53
N VAL A 6 28.03 9.08 -10.08
CA VAL A 6 28.97 8.25 -10.89
C VAL A 6 29.60 7.14 -10.02
N SER A 7 29.92 5.98 -10.61
CA SER A 7 30.67 4.92 -9.93
C SER A 7 31.98 5.48 -9.36
N ARG A 8 32.14 5.43 -8.04
CA ARG A 8 33.33 5.97 -7.35
C ARG A 8 34.35 4.86 -7.16
N THR A 9 35.58 5.13 -7.59
CA THR A 9 36.75 4.32 -7.22
C THR A 9 36.95 4.33 -5.71
N GLU A 10 37.67 3.35 -5.17
CA GLU A 10 37.97 3.32 -3.72
C GLU A 10 38.69 4.61 -3.28
N THR A 11 39.59 5.12 -4.13
CA THR A 11 40.23 6.43 -3.94
C THR A 11 39.21 7.57 -3.83
N SER A 12 38.22 7.62 -4.72
CA SER A 12 37.19 8.66 -4.70
C SER A 12 36.26 8.53 -3.48
N ARG A 13 35.98 7.31 -3.02
CA ARG A 13 35.25 7.08 -1.75
C ARG A 13 36.03 7.61 -0.56
N GLU A 14 37.33 7.33 -0.50
CA GLU A 14 38.19 7.80 0.57
C GLU A 14 38.37 9.33 0.55
N GLU A 15 38.45 9.93 -0.63
CA GLU A 15 38.37 11.40 -0.79
C GLU A 15 37.05 11.96 -0.28
N THR A 16 35.93 11.28 -0.56
CA THR A 16 34.61 11.69 -0.07
C THR A 16 34.53 11.61 1.44
N ARG A 17 35.03 10.52 2.05
CA ARG A 17 35.13 10.38 3.51
C ARG A 17 35.95 11.51 4.12
N ARG A 18 37.13 11.79 3.55
CA ARG A 18 37.99 12.90 3.99
C ARG A 18 37.30 14.26 3.86
N ALA A 19 36.61 14.51 2.75
CA ALA A 19 35.88 15.77 2.52
C ALA A 19 34.71 15.95 3.51
N ILE A 20 33.93 14.90 3.75
CA ILE A 20 32.85 14.91 4.75
C ILE A 20 33.43 15.14 6.14
N ALA A 21 34.50 14.45 6.52
CA ALA A 21 35.15 14.63 7.81
C ALA A 21 35.69 16.04 8.01
N ALA A 22 36.31 16.62 6.98
CA ALA A 22 36.77 18.01 6.99
C ALA A 22 35.61 19.01 7.09
N ALA A 23 34.51 18.80 6.37
CA ALA A 23 33.34 19.65 6.44
C ALA A 23 32.66 19.61 7.82
N LEU A 24 32.58 18.42 8.43
CA LEU A 24 32.03 18.23 9.76
C LEU A 24 32.91 18.89 10.85
N SER A 25 34.24 18.83 10.72
CA SER A 25 35.15 19.41 11.73
C SER A 25 35.11 20.94 11.76
N VAL A 26 34.72 21.59 10.67
CA VAL A 26 34.54 23.06 10.58
C VAL A 26 33.09 23.51 10.78
N CYS A 27 32.14 22.58 10.95
CA CYS A 27 30.73 22.91 11.10
C CYS A 27 30.47 23.60 12.45
N SER A 28 30.35 24.92 12.43
CA SER A 28 29.93 25.73 13.56
C SER A 28 28.41 25.93 13.49
N ASN A 29 27.62 24.91 13.85
CA ASN A 29 26.15 25.04 13.81
C ASN A 29 25.67 26.22 14.70
N PRO A 30 25.02 27.26 14.15
CA PRO A 30 24.50 28.39 14.94
C PRO A 30 23.24 28.05 15.73
N PHE A 31 22.54 26.96 15.40
CA PHE A 31 21.18 26.67 15.89
C PHE A 31 21.08 25.42 16.78
N GLY A 32 22.19 24.73 17.08
CA GLY A 32 22.22 23.52 17.91
C GLY A 32 23.05 23.66 19.18
N ARG A 33 22.64 23.00 20.27
CA ARG A 33 23.47 22.88 21.50
C ARG A 33 24.81 22.23 21.12
N LYS A 34 25.94 22.94 21.23
CA LYS A 34 27.30 22.52 20.82
C LYS A 34 27.65 21.05 21.15
N ARG A 35 27.17 20.53 22.29
CA ARG A 35 27.40 19.13 22.70
C ARG A 35 26.71 18.08 21.81
N GLN A 36 25.49 18.31 21.35
CA GLN A 36 24.77 17.36 20.48
C GLN A 36 25.43 17.30 19.10
N HIS A 37 25.83 18.45 18.56
CA HIS A 37 26.53 18.51 17.26
C HIS A 37 27.92 17.84 17.32
N SER A 38 28.68 18.09 18.38
CA SER A 38 29.97 17.43 18.61
C SER A 38 29.81 15.92 18.79
N HIS A 39 28.80 15.47 19.54
CA HIS A 39 28.53 14.03 19.74
C HIS A 39 28.09 13.35 18.44
N ALA A 40 27.22 13.98 17.64
CA ALA A 40 26.81 13.47 16.33
C ALA A 40 28.00 13.40 15.36
N THR A 41 28.85 14.43 15.34
CA THR A 41 30.07 14.48 14.51
C THR A 41 31.08 13.40 14.94
N LEU A 42 31.29 13.23 16.25
CA LEU A 42 32.16 12.16 16.77
C LEU A 42 31.61 10.79 16.42
N ALA A 43 30.31 10.55 16.61
CA ALA A 43 29.66 9.29 16.24
C ALA A 43 29.77 8.99 14.73
N LEU A 44 29.61 10.03 13.90
CA LEU A 44 29.80 9.95 12.44
C LEU A 44 31.24 9.55 12.07
N LEU A 45 32.23 10.14 12.73
CA LEU A 45 33.65 9.92 12.46
C LEU A 45 34.21 8.63 13.07
N SER A 46 33.64 8.16 14.19
CA SER A 46 34.12 6.99 14.93
C SER A 46 33.52 5.67 14.44
N GLY A 47 32.47 5.72 13.62
CA GLY A 47 31.83 4.51 13.11
C GLY A 47 32.40 4.06 11.77
N ASP A 48 32.61 2.75 11.60
CA ASP A 48 32.88 2.11 10.30
C ASP A 48 31.73 2.29 9.28
N ASN A 49 30.67 3.00 9.68
CA ASN A 49 29.38 3.13 9.03
C ASN A 49 29.06 4.56 8.59
N LEU A 50 30.05 5.47 8.49
CA LEU A 50 29.84 6.87 8.05
C LEU A 50 29.00 6.95 6.76
N LEU A 51 29.32 6.11 5.77
CA LEU A 51 28.58 6.05 4.51
C LEU A 51 27.10 5.72 4.74
N TYR A 52 26.80 4.77 5.62
CA TYR A 52 25.42 4.37 5.93
C TYR A 52 24.63 5.46 6.62
N MET A 53 25.26 6.21 7.53
CA MET A 53 24.62 7.35 8.19
C MET A 53 24.32 8.46 7.17
N VAL A 54 25.27 8.76 6.28
CA VAL A 54 25.10 9.77 5.22
C VAL A 54 23.98 9.37 4.26
N ILE A 55 23.90 8.09 3.88
CA ILE A 55 22.79 7.59 3.05
C ILE A 55 21.46 7.68 3.78
N GLY A 56 21.40 7.31 5.07
CA GLY A 56 20.21 7.48 5.89
C GLY A 56 19.71 8.92 5.91
N MET A 57 20.61 9.88 6.15
CA MET A 57 20.29 11.31 6.13
C MET A 57 19.80 11.79 4.76
N PHE A 58 20.41 11.33 3.66
CA PHE A 58 19.95 11.71 2.33
C PHE A 58 18.57 11.14 2.02
N LEU A 59 18.30 9.89 2.41
CA LEU A 59 17.00 9.27 2.20
C LEU A 59 15.92 9.88 3.12
N GLU A 60 16.28 10.36 4.31
CA GLU A 60 15.40 11.17 5.16
C GLU A 60 15.01 12.48 4.46
N LEU A 61 15.96 13.17 3.81
CA LEU A 61 15.65 14.38 3.04
C LEU A 61 14.77 14.08 1.83
N VAL A 62 14.98 12.94 1.17
CA VAL A 62 14.12 12.48 0.06
C VAL A 62 12.72 12.20 0.56
N ASP A 63 12.57 11.43 1.64
CA ASP A 63 11.28 11.18 2.30
C ASP A 63 10.61 12.52 2.61
N LEU A 64 11.25 13.41 3.39
CA LEU A 64 10.69 14.73 3.72
C LEU A 64 10.22 15.51 2.48
N CYS A 65 10.99 15.48 1.40
CA CYS A 65 10.59 16.15 0.16
C CYS A 65 9.38 15.47 -0.51
N LEU A 66 9.27 14.13 -0.48
CA LEU A 66 8.18 13.38 -1.08
C LEU A 66 6.91 13.39 -0.21
N SER A 67 7.05 13.35 1.11
CA SER A 67 5.94 13.39 2.06
C SER A 67 5.41 14.82 2.30
N ASP A 68 6.25 15.87 2.26
CA ASP A 68 5.80 17.28 2.35
C ASP A 68 5.19 17.79 1.03
N SER A 69 5.57 17.23 -0.12
CA SER A 69 4.98 17.55 -1.42
C SER A 69 3.51 17.07 -1.59
N ASP A 70 2.86 16.71 -0.48
CA ASP A 70 1.54 16.12 -0.34
C ASP A 70 1.53 14.70 -0.94
N ARG A 71 0.84 13.73 -0.31
CA ARG A 71 0.64 12.35 -0.84
C ARG A 71 0.15 12.35 -2.31
N ARG A 72 -0.32 13.50 -2.79
CA ARG A 72 -0.50 13.83 -4.19
C ARG A 72 0.67 13.46 -5.09
N LEU A 73 1.96 13.60 -4.72
CA LEU A 73 3.04 13.15 -5.62
C LEU A 73 2.96 11.65 -5.90
N VAL A 74 2.86 10.86 -4.84
CA VAL A 74 2.72 9.40 -4.92
C VAL A 74 1.46 9.01 -5.71
N HIS A 75 0.33 9.68 -5.45
CA HIS A 75 -0.92 9.36 -6.14
C HIS A 75 -0.95 9.85 -7.60
N SER A 76 -0.51 11.09 -7.85
CA SER A 76 -0.62 11.77 -9.14
C SER A 76 0.53 11.54 -10.09
N GLN A 77 1.69 11.16 -9.55
CA GLN A 77 2.96 11.10 -10.27
C GLN A 77 3.25 12.41 -11.02
N ARG A 78 2.80 13.54 -10.48
CA ARG A 78 3.03 14.87 -11.04
C ARG A 78 4.09 15.61 -10.26
N PHE A 79 5.25 15.71 -10.88
CA PHE A 79 6.33 16.51 -10.37
C PHE A 79 5.98 17.99 -10.31
N SER A 80 6.69 18.71 -9.43
CA SER A 80 6.42 20.13 -9.21
C SER A 80 6.65 20.93 -10.49
N SER A 81 5.63 21.65 -10.94
CA SER A 81 5.79 22.66 -11.99
C SER A 81 6.35 23.99 -11.46
N ARG A 82 6.49 24.13 -10.13
CA ARG A 82 6.98 25.34 -9.46
C ARG A 82 8.49 25.31 -9.19
N GLY A 83 9.21 24.32 -9.73
CA GLY A 83 10.64 24.18 -9.53
C GLY A 83 11.05 23.62 -8.16
N LEU A 84 10.10 23.06 -7.39
CA LEU A 84 10.44 22.31 -6.17
C LEU A 84 10.89 20.90 -6.54
N TRP A 85 11.90 20.37 -5.85
CA TRP A 85 12.36 19.01 -6.10
C TRP A 85 11.35 17.99 -5.52
N PRO A 86 11.05 16.87 -6.21
CA PRO A 86 11.50 16.54 -7.57
C PRO A 86 10.67 17.26 -8.65
N CYS A 87 11.34 17.70 -9.72
CA CYS A 87 10.77 18.36 -10.90
C CYS A 87 10.51 17.39 -12.06
N SER A 88 11.13 16.20 -12.03
CA SER A 88 10.96 15.15 -13.03
C SER A 88 11.27 13.77 -12.44
N THR A 89 10.99 12.71 -13.20
CA THR A 89 11.47 11.37 -12.84
C THR A 89 12.98 11.24 -12.90
N GLU A 90 13.68 12.03 -13.72
CA GLU A 90 15.14 12.01 -13.81
C GLU A 90 15.79 12.52 -12.51
N ASP A 91 15.10 13.36 -11.75
CA ASP A 91 15.56 13.80 -10.44
C ASP A 91 15.58 12.67 -9.40
N LEU A 92 14.66 11.71 -9.53
CA LEU A 92 14.56 10.53 -8.66
C LEU A 92 15.32 9.33 -9.23
N LEU A 93 15.43 9.23 -10.56
CA LEU A 93 16.04 8.14 -11.30
C LEU A 93 17.17 8.65 -12.22
N PRO A 94 18.25 9.25 -11.68
CA PRO A 94 19.25 9.96 -12.46
C PRO A 94 20.08 9.07 -13.42
N PHE A 95 20.03 7.75 -13.26
CA PHE A 95 20.64 6.77 -14.19
C PHE A 95 19.64 5.98 -14.99
N GLY A 96 18.42 6.50 -15.08
CA GLY A 96 17.30 5.78 -15.60
C GLY A 96 16.81 4.66 -14.66
N PRO A 97 15.75 3.97 -15.07
CA PRO A 97 14.98 3.11 -14.17
C PRO A 97 15.76 1.89 -13.69
N GLN A 98 16.50 1.20 -14.57
CA GLN A 98 17.22 -0.04 -14.24
C GLN A 98 18.28 0.17 -13.14
N GLN A 99 19.21 1.10 -13.38
CA GLN A 99 20.34 1.31 -12.46
C GLN A 99 19.88 1.92 -11.14
N SER A 100 18.86 2.80 -11.18
CA SER A 100 18.28 3.38 -9.98
C SER A 100 17.58 2.31 -9.14
N PHE A 101 16.79 1.43 -9.77
CA PHE A 101 16.17 0.29 -9.09
C PHE A 101 17.19 -0.62 -8.40
N LEU A 102 18.25 -1.02 -9.11
CA LEU A 102 19.30 -1.87 -8.54
C LEU A 102 19.99 -1.20 -7.34
N SER A 103 20.20 0.11 -7.41
CA SER A 103 20.79 0.88 -6.31
C SER A 103 19.85 0.95 -5.10
N LEU A 104 18.55 1.15 -5.33
CA LEU A 104 17.53 1.15 -4.29
C LEU A 104 17.42 -0.22 -3.60
N VAL A 105 17.38 -1.31 -4.37
CA VAL A 105 17.37 -2.68 -3.83
C VAL A 105 18.65 -3.01 -3.09
N HIS A 106 19.81 -2.56 -3.56
CA HIS A 106 21.07 -2.73 -2.83
C HIS A 106 20.97 -2.13 -1.43
N TRP A 107 20.53 -0.87 -1.32
CA TRP A 107 20.40 -0.21 -0.01
C TRP A 107 19.37 -0.88 0.88
N LEU A 108 18.22 -1.28 0.32
CA LEU A 108 17.20 -2.06 1.01
C LEU A 108 17.77 -3.39 1.56
N ALA A 109 18.63 -4.07 0.80
CA ALA A 109 19.21 -5.35 1.20
C ALA A 109 20.26 -5.21 2.32
N VAL A 110 21.08 -4.14 2.29
CA VAL A 110 22.23 -4.00 3.21
C VAL A 110 21.92 -3.18 4.46
N ARG A 111 20.82 -2.43 4.50
CA ARG A 111 20.45 -1.57 5.64
C ARG A 111 19.11 -1.96 6.24
N GLY A 112 19.14 -2.36 7.50
CA GLY A 112 17.95 -2.58 8.32
C GLY A 112 17.36 -1.29 8.92
N ASP A 113 17.35 -0.19 8.16
CA ASP A 113 16.89 1.13 8.60
C ASP A 113 15.56 1.47 7.94
N ILE A 114 14.54 1.83 8.74
CA ILE A 114 13.19 2.13 8.23
C ILE A 114 13.18 3.31 7.25
N LEU A 115 14.09 4.27 7.36
CA LEU A 115 14.13 5.42 6.43
C LEU A 115 14.55 5.00 5.03
N VAL A 116 15.44 3.99 4.93
CA VAL A 116 15.82 3.41 3.63
C VAL A 116 14.62 2.72 2.98
N MET A 117 13.82 2.05 3.79
CA MET A 117 12.63 1.32 3.37
C MET A 117 11.53 2.28 2.92
N ILE A 118 11.23 3.32 3.70
CA ILE A 118 10.25 4.36 3.35
C ILE A 118 10.67 5.07 2.06
N ALA A 119 11.92 5.52 1.96
CA ALA A 119 12.39 6.19 0.75
C ALA A 119 12.36 5.27 -0.48
N PHE A 120 12.65 3.97 -0.32
CA PHE A 120 12.47 2.98 -1.39
C PHE A 120 11.01 2.95 -1.87
N GLU A 121 10.06 2.87 -0.93
CA GLU A 121 8.63 2.87 -1.20
C GLU A 121 8.17 4.12 -1.95
N ASP A 122 8.50 5.29 -1.41
CA ASP A 122 8.05 6.57 -1.97
C ASP A 122 8.61 6.82 -3.36
N ILE A 123 9.89 6.52 -3.58
CA ILE A 123 10.50 6.62 -4.91
C ILE A 123 9.84 5.62 -5.87
N PHE A 124 9.62 4.37 -5.41
CA PHE A 124 8.96 3.35 -6.22
C PHE A 124 7.56 3.79 -6.64
N LEU A 125 6.72 4.19 -5.69
CA LEU A 125 5.34 4.55 -5.97
C LEU A 125 5.20 5.83 -6.80
N THR A 126 6.12 6.79 -6.61
CA THR A 126 6.21 8.02 -7.41
C THR A 126 6.62 7.71 -8.84
N CYS A 127 7.59 6.81 -9.04
CA CYS A 127 8.12 6.42 -10.35
C CYS A 127 7.64 5.03 -10.82
N ARG A 128 6.44 4.61 -10.40
CA ARG A 128 5.95 3.23 -10.63
C ARG A 128 5.81 2.85 -12.11
N ASP A 129 5.67 3.82 -13.01
CA ASP A 129 5.56 3.55 -14.45
C ASP A 129 6.91 3.19 -15.06
N GLU A 130 7.95 3.87 -14.58
CA GLU A 130 9.33 3.60 -14.94
C GLU A 130 9.84 2.33 -14.26
N LEU A 131 9.53 2.14 -12.98
CA LEU A 131 10.07 1.07 -12.14
C LEU A 131 9.24 -0.22 -12.19
N GLY A 132 7.96 -0.14 -12.56
CA GLY A 132 7.07 -1.29 -12.61
C GLY A 132 7.50 -2.38 -13.60
N PRO A 133 7.83 -2.04 -14.85
CA PRO A 133 8.41 -3.01 -15.79
C PRO A 133 9.75 -3.56 -15.31
N VAL A 134 10.61 -2.70 -14.74
CA VAL A 134 11.95 -3.05 -14.25
C VAL A 134 11.91 -4.05 -13.11
N ILE A 135 11.05 -3.84 -12.10
CA ILE A 135 10.94 -4.76 -10.95
C ILE A 135 10.37 -6.13 -11.35
N LEU A 136 9.59 -6.19 -12.45
CA LEU A 136 9.00 -7.43 -12.95
C LEU A 136 9.95 -8.27 -13.81
N GLU A 137 11.13 -7.75 -14.18
CA GLU A 137 12.20 -8.56 -14.77
C GLU A 137 12.64 -9.66 -13.80
N ASP A 138 12.83 -10.90 -14.27
CA ASP A 138 13.05 -12.07 -13.39
C ASP A 138 14.24 -11.88 -12.43
N THR A 139 15.36 -11.33 -12.92
CA THR A 139 16.56 -11.06 -12.09
C THR A 139 16.27 -10.02 -11.02
N ASN A 140 15.64 -8.90 -11.38
CA ASN A 140 15.33 -7.79 -10.48
C ASN A 140 14.30 -8.18 -9.43
N ARG A 141 13.27 -8.91 -9.85
CA ARG A 141 12.27 -9.50 -8.99
C ARG A 141 12.90 -10.36 -7.90
N ARG A 142 13.79 -11.28 -8.28
CA ARG A 142 14.51 -12.15 -7.34
C ARG A 142 15.37 -11.35 -6.38
N LEU A 143 16.07 -10.32 -6.84
CA LEU A 143 16.87 -9.44 -5.98
C LEU A 143 16.01 -8.73 -4.94
N PHE A 144 14.88 -8.15 -5.36
CA PHE A 144 13.93 -7.49 -4.47
C PHE A 144 13.32 -8.45 -3.44
N ALA A 145 12.79 -9.59 -3.89
CA ALA A 145 12.16 -10.57 -3.01
C ALA A 145 13.16 -11.15 -2.00
N ASN A 146 14.41 -11.40 -2.41
CA ASN A 146 15.50 -11.79 -1.50
C ASN A 146 15.80 -10.70 -0.46
N ALA A 147 15.90 -9.44 -0.89
CA ALA A 147 16.18 -8.32 0.01
C ALA A 147 15.09 -8.19 1.08
N ILE A 148 13.81 -8.21 0.70
CA ILE A 148 12.69 -8.17 1.63
C ILE A 148 12.71 -9.39 2.57
N SER A 149 12.91 -10.60 2.02
CA SER A 149 12.92 -11.82 2.82
C SER A 149 14.04 -11.84 3.85
N TYR A 150 15.24 -11.41 3.45
CA TYR A 150 16.40 -11.29 4.33
C TYR A 150 16.14 -10.27 5.46
N GLN A 151 15.68 -9.07 5.09
CA GLN A 151 15.39 -8.01 6.07
C GLN A 151 14.25 -8.41 7.01
N MET A 152 13.24 -9.13 6.54
CA MET A 152 12.14 -9.65 7.38
C MET A 152 12.67 -10.67 8.40
N GLN A 153 13.48 -11.64 7.95
CA GLN A 153 14.04 -12.67 8.83
C GLN A 153 15.03 -12.11 9.86
N ASP A 154 15.89 -11.18 9.46
CA ASP A 154 16.79 -10.50 10.39
C ASP A 154 16.00 -9.71 11.45
N ALA A 155 14.87 -9.09 11.06
CA ALA A 155 14.06 -8.29 11.98
C ALA A 155 13.37 -9.19 13.01
N LEU A 156 12.83 -10.32 12.54
CA LEU A 156 12.24 -11.34 13.40
C LEU A 156 13.25 -11.94 14.37
N THR A 157 14.49 -12.17 13.92
CA THR A 157 15.57 -12.70 14.76
C THR A 157 15.91 -11.71 15.88
N LEU A 158 16.00 -10.43 15.56
CA LEU A 158 16.21 -9.36 16.54
C LEU A 158 15.03 -9.23 17.50
N LEU A 159 13.79 -9.25 16.99
CA LEU A 159 12.57 -9.15 17.81
C LEU A 159 12.46 -10.32 18.80
N LYS A 160 12.72 -11.55 18.35
CA LYS A 160 12.77 -12.74 19.20
C LYS A 160 13.80 -12.59 20.31
N LYS A 161 14.99 -12.09 19.97
CA LYS A 161 16.05 -11.84 20.93
C LYS A 161 15.62 -10.80 21.97
N GLU A 162 15.09 -9.66 21.54
CA GLU A 162 14.58 -8.61 22.43
C GLU A 162 13.53 -9.14 23.41
N ARG A 163 12.58 -9.94 22.93
CA ARG A 163 11.54 -10.57 23.77
C ARG A 163 12.10 -11.61 24.75
N SER A 164 13.05 -12.44 24.31
CA SER A 164 13.66 -13.46 25.17
C SER A 164 14.52 -12.87 26.29
N GLU A 165 15.12 -11.70 26.04
CA GLU A 165 15.99 -11.02 26.98
C GLU A 165 15.24 -9.95 27.81
N SER A 166 13.91 -9.87 27.67
CA SER A 166 13.06 -8.83 28.29
C SER A 166 13.60 -7.41 28.09
N ARG A 167 14.26 -7.16 26.95
CA ARG A 167 14.80 -5.84 26.64
C ARG A 167 13.66 -4.89 26.30
N PRO A 168 13.78 -3.60 26.64
CA PRO A 168 12.86 -2.62 26.10
C PRO A 168 12.93 -2.66 24.57
N PRO A 169 11.81 -2.43 23.87
CA PRO A 169 11.79 -2.42 22.41
C PRO A 169 12.84 -1.44 21.89
N GLY A 170 13.58 -1.84 20.85
CA GLY A 170 14.56 -0.97 20.20
C GLY A 170 13.93 0.37 19.83
N ALA A 171 14.57 1.47 20.23
CA ALA A 171 14.08 2.82 19.94
C ALA A 171 14.50 3.30 18.54
N GLY A 172 13.61 4.05 17.88
CA GLY A 172 13.90 4.76 16.64
C GLY A 172 13.93 3.87 15.39
N ASN A 173 14.74 4.28 14.42
CA ASN A 173 14.72 3.77 13.03
C ASN A 173 15.20 2.33 12.85
N PHE A 174 15.67 1.69 13.92
CA PHE A 174 16.16 0.31 13.92
C PHE A 174 15.26 -0.64 14.73
N SER A 175 14.08 -0.17 15.17
CA SER A 175 13.11 -1.02 15.86
C SER A 175 12.73 -2.21 14.98
N PRO A 176 12.94 -3.46 15.43
CA PRO A 176 12.65 -4.64 14.60
C PRO A 176 11.16 -4.76 14.28
N THR A 177 10.28 -4.38 15.21
CA THR A 177 8.84 -4.32 14.96
C THR A 177 8.51 -3.33 13.86
N MET A 178 8.98 -2.08 13.95
CA MET A 178 8.72 -1.08 12.89
C MET A 178 9.27 -1.55 11.55
N ARG A 179 10.43 -2.20 11.54
CA ARG A 179 11.04 -2.72 10.32
C ARG A 179 10.19 -3.79 9.64
N ILE A 180 9.63 -4.73 10.40
CA ILE A 180 8.68 -5.74 9.89
C ILE A 180 7.46 -5.07 9.26
N LEU A 181 6.90 -4.06 9.95
CA LEU A 181 5.73 -3.34 9.49
C LEU A 181 6.01 -2.57 8.20
N THR A 182 7.11 -1.80 8.14
CA THR A 182 7.50 -1.05 6.94
C THR A 182 7.79 -1.97 5.75
N LEU A 183 8.46 -3.11 5.97
CA LEU A 183 8.68 -4.10 4.90
C LEU A 183 7.36 -4.67 4.37
N ASN A 184 6.41 -4.92 5.27
CA ASN A 184 5.09 -5.39 4.88
C ASN A 184 4.30 -4.32 4.13
N ASP A 185 4.40 -3.05 4.54
CA ASP A 185 3.78 -1.91 3.85
C ASP A 185 4.32 -1.78 2.42
N ILE A 186 5.64 -1.83 2.24
CA ILE A 186 6.28 -1.86 0.92
C ILE A 186 5.69 -2.99 0.05
N LEU A 187 5.63 -4.22 0.58
CA LEU A 187 5.05 -5.34 -0.15
C LEU A 187 3.59 -5.05 -0.52
N PHE A 188 2.79 -4.61 0.45
CA PHE A 188 1.37 -4.34 0.25
C PHE A 188 1.15 -3.29 -0.85
N ASP A 189 1.84 -2.15 -0.75
CA ASP A 189 1.64 -1.01 -1.64
C ASP A 189 2.23 -1.23 -3.04
N ILE A 190 3.39 -1.89 -3.16
CA ILE A 190 3.94 -2.26 -4.47
C ILE A 190 3.06 -3.27 -5.17
N LEU A 191 2.59 -4.31 -4.46
CA LEU A 191 1.69 -5.29 -5.04
C LEU A 191 0.37 -4.67 -5.48
N ARG A 192 -0.15 -3.72 -4.69
CA ARG A 192 -1.32 -2.94 -5.04
C ARG A 192 -1.07 -2.06 -6.27
N ALA A 193 0.09 -1.41 -6.36
CA ALA A 193 0.46 -0.54 -7.47
C ALA A 193 0.69 -1.30 -8.79
N LEU A 194 1.25 -2.51 -8.72
CA LEU A 194 1.50 -3.36 -9.89
C LEU A 194 0.26 -4.15 -10.35
N SER A 195 -0.79 -4.20 -9.54
CA SER A 195 -2.05 -4.85 -9.90
C SER A 195 -2.89 -3.89 -10.75
N PRO A 196 -3.17 -4.17 -12.04
CA PRO A 196 -3.94 -3.29 -12.93
C PRO A 196 -5.36 -2.99 -12.42
N ASN A 197 -5.84 -3.77 -11.45
CA ASN A 197 -7.15 -3.61 -10.81
C ASN A 197 -7.08 -3.25 -9.31
N GLN A 198 -5.90 -2.83 -8.82
CA GLN A 198 -5.64 -2.24 -7.49
C GLN A 198 -6.12 -3.02 -6.26
N GLN A 199 -6.23 -4.35 -6.35
CA GLN A 199 -6.42 -5.19 -5.17
C GLN A 199 -5.47 -6.39 -5.24
N LEU A 200 -4.80 -6.64 -4.13
CA LEU A 200 -4.19 -7.91 -3.79
C LEU A 200 -5.32 -8.95 -3.68
N ARG A 201 -5.58 -9.67 -4.78
CA ARG A 201 -6.71 -10.60 -4.86
C ARG A 201 -6.30 -12.02 -4.48
N SER A 202 -7.29 -12.78 -4.02
CA SER A 202 -7.29 -14.24 -3.76
C SER A 202 -6.73 -15.13 -4.85
N SER A 203 -6.58 -14.58 -6.05
CA SER A 203 -6.46 -15.37 -7.24
C SER A 203 -5.42 -14.88 -8.22
N THR A 204 -4.89 -13.69 -7.98
CA THR A 204 -3.82 -13.14 -8.80
C THR A 204 -2.53 -13.79 -8.32
N THR A 205 -1.92 -14.61 -9.18
CA THR A 205 -0.53 -15.02 -9.00
C THR A 205 0.28 -13.76 -8.80
N VAL A 206 0.95 -13.69 -7.66
CA VAL A 206 1.74 -12.52 -7.31
C VAL A 206 3.04 -12.62 -8.08
N LEU A 207 3.02 -12.19 -9.35
CA LEU A 207 4.17 -12.35 -10.24
C LEU A 207 5.43 -11.77 -9.61
N LEU A 208 5.33 -10.67 -8.86
CA LEU A 208 6.45 -10.06 -8.12
C LEU A 208 7.12 -11.00 -7.11
N LEU A 209 6.41 -11.96 -6.51
CA LEU A 209 6.93 -12.79 -5.41
C LEU A 209 7.01 -14.27 -5.78
N GLN A 210 6.77 -14.61 -7.05
CA GLN A 210 6.84 -16.00 -7.51
C GLN A 210 8.23 -16.61 -7.27
N GLY A 211 8.23 -17.75 -6.57
CA GLY A 211 9.42 -18.47 -6.11
C GLY A 211 9.85 -18.14 -4.68
N PHE A 212 9.27 -17.09 -4.07
CA PHE A 212 9.60 -16.63 -2.71
C PHE A 212 8.41 -16.70 -1.75
N GLU A 213 7.24 -17.16 -2.21
CA GLU A 213 6.02 -17.09 -1.43
C GLU A 213 6.13 -17.83 -0.09
N HIS A 214 6.71 -19.04 -0.09
CA HIS A 214 6.90 -19.81 1.14
C HIS A 214 7.83 -19.12 2.15
N GLN A 215 8.91 -18.50 1.68
CA GLN A 215 9.88 -17.84 2.56
C GLN A 215 9.29 -16.59 3.21
N LEU A 216 8.60 -15.78 2.42
CA LEU A 216 7.92 -14.57 2.91
C LEU A 216 6.75 -14.90 3.81
N LEU A 217 5.93 -15.89 3.42
CA LEU A 217 4.78 -16.32 4.20
C LEU A 217 5.20 -16.81 5.59
N LYS A 218 6.25 -17.64 5.68
CA LYS A 218 6.81 -18.07 6.97
C LYS A 218 7.20 -16.89 7.86
N GLY A 219 7.86 -15.87 7.29
CA GLY A 219 8.24 -14.67 8.03
C GLY A 219 7.01 -13.87 8.51
N ILE A 220 6.02 -13.68 7.64
CA ILE A 220 4.81 -12.92 7.97
C ILE A 220 3.95 -13.64 9.02
N GLU A 221 3.74 -14.96 8.91
CA GLU A 221 3.00 -15.74 9.89
C GLU A 221 3.67 -15.72 11.27
N GLU A 222 5.01 -15.75 11.30
CA GLU A 222 5.77 -15.60 12.52
C GLU A 222 5.63 -14.18 13.10
N ALA A 223 5.72 -13.14 12.27
CA ALA A 223 5.48 -11.76 12.68
C ALA A 223 4.09 -11.54 13.28
N LEU A 224 3.07 -12.18 12.70
CA LEU A 224 1.69 -12.14 13.18
C LEU A 224 1.54 -12.74 14.60
N SER A 225 2.50 -13.51 15.11
CA SER A 225 2.48 -13.95 16.51
C SER A 225 2.95 -12.87 17.50
N PHE A 226 3.65 -11.83 17.02
CA PHE A 226 4.24 -10.78 17.85
C PHE A 226 3.50 -9.43 17.79
N ILE A 227 2.62 -9.25 16.80
CA ILE A 227 1.96 -7.98 16.51
C ILE A 227 0.51 -8.02 17.01
N GLU A 228 0.15 -7.05 17.83
CA GLU A 228 -1.18 -6.92 18.42
C GLU A 228 -2.25 -6.66 17.35
N VAL A 229 -3.53 -6.79 17.74
CA VAL A 229 -4.65 -6.54 16.83
C VAL A 229 -4.69 -5.06 16.45
N GLY A 230 -4.81 -4.75 15.16
CA GLY A 230 -4.79 -3.38 14.65
C GLY A 230 -4.57 -3.33 13.14
N VAL A 231 -4.46 -2.12 12.60
CA VAL A 231 -4.30 -1.84 11.15
C VAL A 231 -3.05 -2.51 10.59
N GLU A 232 -1.98 -2.52 11.37
CA GLU A 232 -0.70 -3.16 11.08
C GLU A 232 -0.85 -4.67 10.84
N ARG A 233 -1.61 -5.33 11.72
CA ARG A 233 -1.91 -6.76 11.61
C ARG A 233 -2.79 -7.08 10.41
N ASP A 234 -3.72 -6.19 10.08
CA ASP A 234 -4.61 -6.34 8.92
C ASP A 234 -3.82 -6.28 7.60
N ARG A 235 -2.81 -5.41 7.52
CA ARG A 235 -1.92 -5.33 6.36
C ARG A 235 -1.07 -6.59 6.21
N LEU A 236 -0.50 -7.10 7.30
CA LEU A 236 0.25 -8.38 7.28
C LEU A 236 -0.63 -9.54 6.84
N THR A 237 -1.85 -9.62 7.39
CA THR A 237 -2.86 -10.62 7.02
C THR A 237 -3.23 -10.53 5.54
N SER A 238 -3.30 -9.31 4.98
CA SER A 238 -3.58 -9.09 3.57
C SER A 238 -2.48 -9.64 2.66
N VAL A 239 -1.21 -9.37 2.99
CA VAL A 239 -0.07 -9.90 2.23
C VAL A 239 0.01 -11.42 2.37
N ALA A 240 -0.13 -11.98 3.58
CA ALA A 240 -0.17 -13.43 3.81
C ALA A 240 -1.27 -14.12 3.00
N SER A 241 -2.47 -13.53 2.97
CA SER A 241 -3.61 -14.05 2.21
C SER A 241 -3.32 -14.08 0.71
N ALA A 242 -2.64 -13.06 0.18
CA ALA A 242 -2.22 -13.01 -1.21
C ALA A 242 -1.13 -14.06 -1.53
N LEU A 243 -0.20 -14.30 -0.60
CA LEU A 243 0.82 -15.34 -0.75
C LEU A 243 0.23 -16.75 -0.76
N HIS A 244 -0.65 -17.08 0.20
CA HIS A 244 -1.39 -18.35 0.18
C HIS A 244 -2.17 -18.55 -1.12
N SER A 245 -2.76 -17.47 -1.62
CA SER A 245 -3.52 -17.46 -2.86
C SER A 245 -2.66 -17.72 -4.10
N SER A 246 -1.44 -17.19 -4.12
CA SER A 246 -0.43 -17.47 -5.16
C SER A 246 0.01 -18.93 -5.11
N LEU A 247 0.22 -19.46 -3.90
CA LEU A 247 0.57 -20.87 -3.64
C LEU A 247 -0.57 -21.86 -3.92
N GLY A 248 -1.81 -21.37 -4.12
CA GLY A 248 -2.98 -22.22 -4.26
C GLY A 248 -3.36 -22.94 -2.95
N THR A 249 -2.93 -22.43 -1.79
CA THR A 249 -3.29 -23.00 -0.48
C THR A 249 -4.81 -22.90 -0.29
N PRO A 250 -5.49 -24.05 -0.08
CA PRO A 250 -6.91 -24.09 0.28
C PRO A 250 -7.19 -23.21 1.51
N ILE A 251 -8.41 -22.69 1.65
CA ILE A 251 -8.74 -21.75 2.73
C ILE A 251 -8.68 -22.46 4.09
N GLU A 252 -9.11 -23.72 4.14
CA GLU A 252 -9.10 -24.62 5.29
C GLU A 252 -7.70 -24.89 5.86
N ASP A 253 -6.67 -24.87 4.99
CA ASP A 253 -5.28 -25.12 5.38
C ASP A 253 -4.57 -23.87 5.92
N ARG A 254 -5.22 -22.70 5.88
CA ARG A 254 -4.66 -21.44 6.39
C ARG A 254 -4.83 -21.33 7.90
N LEU A 255 -3.98 -20.53 8.55
CA LEU A 255 -4.12 -20.19 9.97
C LEU A 255 -5.50 -19.58 10.24
N GLY A 256 -6.08 -19.81 11.43
CA GLY A 256 -7.47 -19.45 11.74
C GLY A 256 -7.87 -18.01 11.37
N TYR A 257 -7.00 -17.04 11.64
CA TYR A 257 -7.23 -15.63 11.29
C TYR A 257 -7.07 -15.31 9.78
N LEU A 258 -6.48 -16.20 8.99
CA LEU A 258 -6.36 -16.13 7.53
C LEU A 258 -7.47 -16.91 6.80
N ARG A 259 -8.32 -17.65 7.52
CA ARG A 259 -9.44 -18.42 6.95
C ARG A 259 -10.62 -17.55 6.55
N LEU A 260 -10.72 -16.34 7.08
CA LEU A 260 -11.84 -15.46 6.80
C LEU A 260 -11.75 -14.94 5.34
N PRO A 261 -12.77 -15.18 4.51
CA PRO A 261 -12.71 -14.87 3.09
C PRO A 261 -12.75 -13.35 2.85
N PHE A 262 -11.58 -12.81 2.52
CA PHE A 262 -11.37 -11.94 1.35
C PHE A 262 -11.81 -10.48 1.31
N PHE A 263 -12.11 -9.87 2.44
CA PHE A 263 -11.81 -8.45 2.55
C PHE A 263 -10.68 -8.30 3.56
N PRO A 264 -9.68 -7.43 3.35
CA PRO A 264 -8.93 -6.92 4.49
C PRO A 264 -10.03 -6.45 5.42
N MET A 265 -10.31 -7.23 6.47
CA MET A 265 -11.31 -6.87 7.46
C MET A 265 -10.81 -5.52 7.87
N PRO A 266 -11.49 -4.45 7.44
CA PRO A 266 -11.03 -3.18 7.92
C PRO A 266 -11.20 -3.30 9.42
N SER A 267 -10.12 -2.97 10.15
CA SER A 267 -9.99 -3.10 11.60
C SER A 267 -11.37 -3.17 12.25
N GLN A 268 -11.65 -4.18 13.08
CA GLN A 268 -12.96 -4.63 13.59
C GLN A 268 -14.08 -3.57 13.83
N SER A 269 -13.78 -2.28 13.83
CA SER A 269 -14.62 -1.08 13.81
C SER A 269 -15.24 -0.63 12.47
N ASP A 270 -14.84 -1.14 11.30
CA ASP A 270 -15.23 -0.48 10.05
C ASP A 270 -16.56 -0.94 9.47
N SER A 271 -17.50 -0.01 9.33
CA SER A 271 -18.83 -0.27 8.75
C SER A 271 -18.83 -0.38 7.23
N ALA A 272 -19.91 -0.91 6.66
CA ALA A 272 -20.14 -0.91 5.21
C ALA A 272 -20.02 0.51 4.60
N SER A 273 -20.44 1.52 5.37
CA SER A 273 -20.34 2.93 4.99
C SER A 273 -18.89 3.40 4.93
N ASN A 274 -18.06 3.08 5.93
CA ASN A 274 -16.64 3.49 5.94
C ASN A 274 -15.88 2.88 4.77
N LEU A 275 -16.19 1.61 4.46
CA LEU A 275 -15.61 0.90 3.34
C LEU A 275 -16.02 1.56 1.99
N ALA A 276 -17.28 1.98 1.86
CA ALA A 276 -17.74 2.78 0.73
C ALA A 276 -17.03 4.14 0.66
N GLN A 277 -16.87 4.86 1.77
CA GLN A 277 -16.17 6.15 1.84
C GLN A 277 -14.75 6.02 1.30
N ARG A 278 -13.98 5.05 1.80
CA ARG A 278 -12.59 4.81 1.39
C ARG A 278 -12.49 4.55 -0.11
N ILE A 279 -13.37 3.74 -0.68
CA ILE A 279 -13.34 3.50 -2.13
C ILE A 279 -13.68 4.73 -2.95
N ILE A 280 -14.65 5.52 -2.52
CA ILE A 280 -14.99 6.75 -3.23
C ILE A 280 -13.84 7.75 -3.15
N CYS A 281 -13.21 7.87 -1.98
CA CYS A 281 -12.01 8.68 -1.78
C CYS A 281 -10.86 8.20 -2.66
N ASP A 282 -10.57 6.89 -2.69
CA ASP A 282 -9.56 6.29 -3.57
C ASP A 282 -9.83 6.67 -5.02
N VAL A 283 -11.05 6.47 -5.52
CA VAL A 283 -11.41 6.76 -6.92
C VAL A 283 -11.37 8.26 -7.23
N ARG A 284 -11.75 9.11 -6.27
CA ARG A 284 -11.67 10.57 -6.41
C ARG A 284 -10.22 11.07 -6.47
N MET A 285 -9.33 10.41 -5.73
CA MET A 285 -7.89 10.69 -5.64
C MET A 285 -7.07 9.97 -6.70
N ARG A 286 -7.67 9.09 -7.50
CA ARG A 286 -7.01 8.51 -8.66
C ARG A 286 -6.69 9.57 -9.70
N HIS A 287 -5.57 9.30 -10.37
CA HIS A 287 -5.02 10.12 -11.43
C HIS A 287 -5.00 9.38 -12.77
N ASP A 288 -5.85 8.36 -12.90
CA ASP A 288 -6.09 7.59 -14.12
C ASP A 288 -7.53 7.79 -14.62
N CYS A 289 -7.75 7.42 -15.87
CA CYS A 289 -9.07 7.46 -16.49
C CYS A 289 -9.95 6.36 -15.89
N GLY A 290 -11.07 6.73 -15.29
CA GLY A 290 -12.04 5.79 -14.72
C GLY A 290 -12.95 5.11 -15.75
N ALA A 291 -12.62 5.18 -17.04
CA ALA A 291 -13.32 4.38 -18.05
C ALA A 291 -12.69 2.99 -18.15
N ARG A 292 -13.52 1.95 -18.19
CA ARG A 292 -13.06 0.56 -18.34
C ARG A 292 -12.06 0.41 -19.50
N ASN A 293 -10.95 -0.29 -19.22
CA ASN A 293 -9.84 -0.56 -20.14
C ASN A 293 -9.09 0.67 -20.66
N CYS A 294 -9.26 1.84 -20.06
CA CYS A 294 -8.44 3.01 -20.37
C CYS A 294 -7.31 3.12 -19.36
N THR A 295 -6.06 3.05 -19.83
CA THR A 295 -4.86 3.15 -18.99
C THR A 295 -4.28 4.56 -18.93
N VAL A 296 -4.92 5.52 -19.61
CA VAL A 296 -4.45 6.92 -19.71
C VAL A 296 -4.49 7.59 -18.34
N ARG A 297 -3.40 8.27 -17.99
CA ARG A 297 -3.22 9.00 -16.75
C ARG A 297 -3.11 10.50 -16.95
N GLU A 298 -3.25 11.22 -15.85
CA GLU A 298 -3.01 12.65 -15.73
C GLU A 298 -1.65 13.09 -16.29
N ARG A 299 -0.62 12.25 -16.15
CA ARG A 299 0.75 12.49 -16.64
C ARG A 299 0.83 12.38 -18.17
N ASP A 300 0.18 11.37 -18.75
CA ASP A 300 0.18 11.14 -20.21
C ASP A 300 -0.45 12.31 -20.99
N VAL A 301 -1.49 12.92 -20.41
CA VAL A 301 -2.20 14.06 -21.04
C VAL A 301 -1.57 15.41 -20.69
N GLY A 302 -0.67 15.47 -19.69
CA GLY A 302 -0.07 16.72 -19.22
C GLY A 302 -1.05 17.72 -18.59
N ARG A 303 -2.30 17.32 -18.30
CA ARG A 303 -3.34 18.18 -17.70
C ARG A 303 -4.29 17.39 -16.83
N ARG A 304 -5.00 18.05 -15.91
CA ARG A 304 -5.99 17.37 -15.06
C ARG A 304 -7.05 16.65 -15.90
N LEU A 305 -7.42 15.44 -15.48
CA LEU A 305 -8.49 14.68 -16.12
C LEU A 305 -9.84 15.34 -15.81
N GLN A 306 -10.80 15.17 -16.73
CA GLN A 306 -12.11 15.79 -16.60
C GLN A 306 -12.97 14.97 -15.66
N ARG A 307 -13.41 15.57 -14.55
CA ARG A 307 -14.37 14.94 -13.64
C ARG A 307 -15.74 14.83 -14.29
N CYS A 308 -16.47 13.75 -13.97
CA CYS A 308 -17.85 13.57 -14.35
C CYS A 308 -18.68 14.78 -13.88
N ALA A 309 -19.31 15.50 -14.81
CA ALA A 309 -20.14 16.68 -14.48
C ALA A 309 -21.35 16.34 -13.58
N GLY A 310 -21.75 15.07 -13.49
CA GLY A 310 -22.84 14.61 -12.63
C GLY A 310 -22.41 14.44 -11.17
N CYS A 311 -21.48 13.52 -10.90
CA CYS A 311 -21.06 13.17 -9.54
C CYS A 311 -19.81 13.88 -9.03
N GLY A 312 -18.95 14.39 -9.93
CA GLY A 312 -17.67 15.01 -9.56
C GLY A 312 -16.59 14.06 -9.04
N ILE A 313 -16.86 12.74 -8.98
CA ILE A 313 -15.96 11.73 -8.41
C ILE A 313 -15.05 11.12 -9.48
N VAL A 314 -15.64 10.43 -10.47
CA VAL A 314 -14.88 9.70 -11.51
C VAL A 314 -14.27 10.68 -12.50
N GLN A 315 -13.03 10.43 -12.93
CA GLN A 315 -12.28 11.29 -13.85
C GLN A 315 -12.05 10.59 -15.19
N TYR A 316 -12.00 11.35 -16.29
CA TYR A 316 -11.84 10.83 -17.65
C TYR A 316 -10.83 11.64 -18.45
N CYS A 317 -10.06 10.95 -19.31
CA CYS A 317 -9.13 11.62 -20.22
C CYS A 317 -9.83 12.40 -21.35
N SER A 318 -11.04 11.96 -21.73
CA SER A 318 -11.83 12.55 -22.81
C SER A 318 -13.34 12.38 -22.58
N LYS A 319 -14.15 13.19 -23.29
CA LYS A 319 -15.61 13.06 -23.33
C LYS A 319 -16.06 11.70 -23.91
N ASP A 320 -15.28 11.10 -24.80
CA ASP A 320 -15.62 9.81 -25.40
C ASP A 320 -15.42 8.66 -24.43
N CYS A 321 -14.36 8.70 -23.59
CA CYS A 321 -14.22 7.76 -22.48
C CYS A 321 -15.37 7.87 -21.49
N GLN A 322 -15.79 9.09 -21.14
CA GLN A 322 -16.98 9.30 -20.29
C GLN A 322 -18.24 8.71 -20.93
N ARG A 323 -18.51 8.97 -22.21
CA ARG A 323 -19.70 8.44 -22.92
C ARG A 323 -19.70 6.92 -23.00
N ARG A 324 -18.53 6.31 -23.21
CA ARG A 324 -18.37 4.84 -23.25
C ARG A 324 -18.66 4.23 -21.89
N ASP A 325 -18.08 4.78 -20.84
CA ASP A 325 -18.30 4.34 -19.46
C ASP A 325 -19.75 4.55 -19.00
N TRP A 326 -20.37 5.65 -19.44
CA TRP A 326 -21.79 5.94 -19.20
C TRP A 326 -22.74 4.90 -19.80
N LYS A 327 -22.38 4.33 -20.95
CA LYS A 327 -23.18 3.37 -21.72
C LYS A 327 -22.65 1.93 -21.64
N ALA A 328 -21.73 1.63 -20.72
CA ALA A 328 -21.17 0.29 -20.58
C ALA A 328 -22.30 -0.73 -20.32
N SER A 329 -22.27 -1.88 -20.97
CA SER A 329 -23.34 -2.88 -20.89
C SER A 329 -23.47 -3.51 -19.51
N GLU A 330 -22.33 -3.84 -18.88
CA GLU A 330 -22.29 -4.57 -17.61
C GLU A 330 -22.35 -3.63 -16.40
N THR A 331 -21.60 -2.53 -16.42
CA THR A 331 -21.42 -1.61 -15.28
C THR A 331 -21.47 -0.15 -15.73
N PRO A 332 -22.62 0.32 -16.25
CA PRO A 332 -22.74 1.69 -16.71
C PRO A 332 -22.59 2.67 -15.55
N HIS A 333 -21.68 3.64 -15.66
CA HIS A 333 -21.54 4.70 -14.63
C HIS A 333 -22.86 5.43 -14.35
N LYS A 334 -23.75 5.52 -15.36
CA LYS A 334 -25.10 6.08 -15.21
C LYS A 334 -25.87 5.46 -14.04
N ALA A 335 -25.73 4.16 -13.79
CA ALA A 335 -26.44 3.46 -12.72
C ALA A 335 -26.05 3.93 -11.31
N VAL A 336 -24.84 4.48 -11.15
CA VAL A 336 -24.30 4.86 -9.83
C VAL A 336 -23.97 6.35 -9.70
N CYS A 337 -24.04 7.11 -10.80
CA CYS A 337 -23.72 8.53 -10.80
C CYS A 337 -24.59 9.34 -9.82
N ALA A 338 -25.88 9.04 -9.71
CA ALA A 338 -26.79 9.75 -8.79
C ALA A 338 -26.46 9.45 -7.32
N LEU A 339 -26.14 8.19 -7.00
CA LEU A 339 -25.72 7.77 -5.67
C LEU A 339 -24.37 8.42 -5.28
N LEU A 340 -23.39 8.39 -6.18
CA LEU A 340 -22.11 9.08 -5.98
C LEU A 340 -22.29 10.58 -5.78
N LYS A 341 -23.21 11.21 -6.50
CA LYS A 341 -23.54 12.63 -6.31
C LYS A 341 -24.12 12.91 -4.92
N ARG A 342 -24.95 12.01 -4.37
CA ARG A 342 -25.48 12.11 -2.99
C ARG A 342 -24.38 11.96 -1.95
N LEU A 343 -23.40 11.07 -2.20
CA LEU A 343 -22.31 10.78 -1.27
C LEU A 343 -21.16 11.80 -1.33
N ALA A 344 -20.93 12.45 -2.47
CA ALA A 344 -19.80 13.35 -2.67
C ALA A 344 -19.64 14.45 -1.60
N PRO A 345 -20.70 15.14 -1.13
CA PRO A 345 -20.59 16.15 -0.08
C PRO A 345 -20.21 15.59 1.30
N LEU A 346 -20.37 14.28 1.51
CA LEU A 346 -20.11 13.62 2.78
C LEU A 346 -18.65 13.17 2.93
N LEU A 347 -17.87 13.13 1.83
CA LEU A 347 -16.55 12.49 1.82
C LEU A 347 -15.50 13.17 2.71
N GLU A 348 -15.69 14.45 3.03
CA GLU A 348 -14.79 15.21 3.91
C GLU A 348 -15.11 15.00 5.41
N LEU A 349 -16.16 14.23 5.74
CA LEU A 349 -16.53 13.92 7.11
C LEU A 349 -15.63 12.85 7.73
N SER A 350 -15.55 12.84 9.06
CA SER A 350 -14.97 11.72 9.81
C SER A 350 -15.74 10.42 9.49
N GLU A 351 -15.12 9.25 9.65
CA GLU A 351 -15.76 7.96 9.36
C GLU A 351 -17.06 7.76 10.17
N GLY A 352 -17.05 8.15 11.44
CA GLY A 352 -18.23 8.10 12.31
C GLY A 352 -19.37 8.99 11.82
N ASP A 353 -19.05 10.22 11.41
CA ASP A 353 -20.03 11.17 10.88
C ASP A 353 -20.53 10.76 9.51
N PHE A 354 -19.64 10.27 8.63
CA PHE A 354 -20.00 9.74 7.32
C PHE A 354 -21.03 8.61 7.48
N ARG A 355 -20.73 7.62 8.32
CA ARG A 355 -21.65 6.51 8.64
C ARG A 355 -23.01 7.01 9.13
N LYS A 356 -23.01 7.95 10.08
CA LYS A 356 -24.25 8.55 10.60
C LYS A 356 -25.06 9.21 9.48
N ARG A 357 -24.42 10.02 8.64
CA ARG A 357 -25.07 10.75 7.54
C ARG A 357 -25.59 9.82 6.45
N VAL A 358 -24.86 8.74 6.13
CA VAL A 358 -25.31 7.71 5.17
C VAL A 358 -26.61 7.04 5.65
N ARG A 359 -26.72 6.74 6.94
CA ARG A 359 -27.95 6.22 7.55
C ARG A 359 -29.10 7.23 7.46
N GLU A 360 -28.84 8.50 7.77
CA GLU A 360 -29.87 9.55 7.72
C GLU A 360 -30.44 9.79 6.31
N ILE A 361 -29.64 9.59 5.26
CA ILE A 361 -30.11 9.67 3.87
C ILE A 361 -30.62 8.34 3.31
N ASN A 362 -30.80 7.33 4.18
CA ASN A 362 -31.34 6.00 3.90
C ASN A 362 -30.67 5.29 2.70
N ILE A 363 -29.33 5.33 2.63
CA ILE A 363 -28.62 4.52 1.63
C ILE A 363 -28.54 3.08 2.12
N THR A 364 -29.02 2.15 1.29
CA THR A 364 -29.03 0.72 1.63
C THR A 364 -27.71 0.02 1.32
N GLN A 365 -27.47 -1.14 1.93
CA GLN A 365 -26.32 -1.99 1.60
C GLN A 365 -26.35 -2.46 0.14
N ASP A 366 -27.53 -2.64 -0.46
CA ASP A 366 -27.66 -2.98 -1.88
C ASP A 366 -27.22 -1.81 -2.78
N GLU A 367 -27.54 -0.57 -2.42
CA GLU A 367 -27.05 0.63 -3.11
C GLU A 367 -25.51 0.74 -3.01
N LEU A 368 -24.94 0.50 -1.82
CA LEU A 368 -23.49 0.49 -1.61
C LEU A 368 -22.79 -0.63 -2.41
N ALA A 369 -23.38 -1.82 -2.44
CA ALA A 369 -22.86 -2.94 -3.23
C ALA A 369 -22.91 -2.66 -4.73
N LEU A 370 -24.03 -2.11 -5.22
CA LEU A 370 -24.17 -1.66 -6.62
C LEU A 370 -23.08 -0.64 -6.96
N MET A 371 -22.90 0.37 -6.10
CA MET A 371 -21.86 1.39 -6.25
C MET A 371 -20.49 0.75 -6.40
N TRP A 372 -20.13 -0.13 -5.47
CA TRP A 372 -18.85 -0.80 -5.44
C TRP A 372 -18.55 -1.59 -6.70
N VAL A 373 -19.49 -2.46 -7.09
CA VAL A 373 -19.36 -3.32 -8.28
C VAL A 373 -19.16 -2.45 -9.51
N ASN A 374 -19.90 -1.34 -9.65
CA ASN A 374 -19.78 -0.45 -10.80
C ASN A 374 -18.47 0.33 -10.83
N ILE A 375 -18.06 0.95 -9.71
CA ILE A 375 -16.80 1.71 -9.62
C ILE A 375 -15.58 0.83 -9.89
N ARG A 376 -15.70 -0.48 -9.60
CA ARG A 376 -14.68 -1.48 -9.90
C ARG A 376 -14.88 -2.15 -11.26
N HIS A 377 -15.83 -1.70 -12.09
CA HIS A 377 -16.18 -2.28 -13.40
C HIS A 377 -16.44 -3.79 -13.37
N GLY A 378 -17.11 -4.27 -12.32
CA GLY A 378 -17.42 -5.69 -12.14
C GLY A 378 -16.26 -6.50 -11.57
N ASN A 379 -15.12 -5.86 -11.30
CA ASN A 379 -13.95 -6.51 -10.71
C ASN A 379 -14.07 -6.61 -9.18
N VAL A 380 -15.08 -7.33 -8.73
CA VAL A 380 -15.23 -7.75 -7.33
C VAL A 380 -14.53 -9.11 -7.16
N PRO A 381 -13.84 -9.37 -6.05
CA PRO A 381 -13.29 -10.69 -5.76
C PRO A 381 -14.40 -11.75 -5.87
N VAL A 382 -14.18 -12.72 -6.75
CA VAL A 382 -15.01 -13.93 -6.87
C VAL A 382 -14.10 -15.14 -6.72
N PRO A 383 -14.57 -16.24 -6.10
CA PRO A 383 -13.80 -17.49 -6.03
C PRO A 383 -13.31 -17.91 -7.43
N LYS A 384 -12.08 -18.44 -7.55
CA LYS A 384 -11.48 -18.85 -8.84
C LYS A 384 -12.37 -19.78 -9.68
N PHE A 385 -13.27 -20.51 -9.04
CA PHE A 385 -14.11 -21.53 -9.65
C PHE A 385 -15.53 -21.07 -9.97
N CYS A 386 -15.85 -19.77 -9.82
CA CYS A 386 -17.20 -19.27 -10.07
C CYS A 386 -17.22 -18.02 -10.94
N THR A 387 -17.97 -18.08 -12.04
CA THR A 387 -18.27 -16.91 -12.89
C THR A 387 -19.57 -16.29 -12.42
N TRP A 388 -19.51 -15.27 -11.58
CA TRP A 388 -20.69 -14.50 -11.20
C TRP A 388 -21.01 -13.41 -12.23
N THR A 389 -22.28 -13.32 -12.58
CA THR A 389 -22.90 -12.19 -13.26
C THR A 389 -22.80 -10.93 -12.39
N ILE A 390 -23.01 -9.75 -12.99
CA ILE A 390 -23.02 -8.49 -12.24
C ILE A 390 -24.10 -8.48 -11.13
N PRO A 391 -25.36 -8.91 -11.38
CA PRO A 391 -26.36 -9.01 -10.33
C PRO A 391 -25.95 -9.92 -9.16
N GLU A 392 -25.37 -11.08 -9.43
CA GLU A 392 -24.89 -12.01 -8.38
C GLU A 392 -23.76 -11.37 -7.57
N LYS A 393 -22.83 -10.65 -8.21
CA LYS A 393 -21.78 -9.90 -7.49
C LYS A 393 -22.36 -8.83 -6.58
N ILE A 394 -23.39 -8.10 -7.02
CA ILE A 394 -24.08 -7.09 -6.21
C ILE A 394 -24.78 -7.75 -5.03
N GLN A 395 -25.52 -8.83 -5.25
CA GLN A 395 -26.26 -9.53 -4.20
C GLN A 395 -25.32 -10.10 -3.13
N ASN A 396 -24.25 -10.79 -3.54
CA ASN A 396 -23.27 -11.35 -2.63
C ASN A 396 -22.55 -10.26 -1.83
N LEU A 397 -22.16 -9.16 -2.49
CA LEU A 397 -21.51 -8.05 -1.79
C LEU A 397 -22.49 -7.35 -0.83
N ALA A 398 -23.76 -7.16 -1.21
CA ALA A 398 -24.75 -6.55 -0.33
C ALA A 398 -24.99 -7.40 0.92
N LEU A 399 -25.03 -8.72 0.76
CA LEU A 399 -25.09 -9.65 1.89
C LEU A 399 -23.87 -9.50 2.79
N PHE A 400 -22.67 -9.47 2.23
CA PHE A 400 -21.45 -9.25 2.99
C PHE A 400 -21.49 -7.93 3.77
N LEU A 401 -21.93 -6.84 3.15
CA LEU A 401 -22.06 -5.53 3.81
C LEU A 401 -23.10 -5.56 4.95
N ARG A 402 -24.22 -6.29 4.77
CA ARG A 402 -25.21 -6.50 5.84
C ARG A 402 -24.64 -7.28 7.00
N MET A 403 -23.90 -8.36 6.72
CA MET A 403 -23.20 -9.13 7.75
C MET A 403 -22.25 -8.21 8.51
N GLN A 404 -21.40 -7.46 7.81
CA GLN A 404 -20.45 -6.50 8.42
C GLN A 404 -21.13 -5.48 9.33
N ASP A 405 -22.25 -4.89 8.91
CA ASP A 405 -22.99 -3.95 9.75
C ASP A 405 -23.66 -4.64 10.95
N SER A 406 -24.09 -5.90 10.83
CA SER A 406 -24.63 -6.68 11.96
C SER A 406 -23.57 -7.02 13.01
N PHE A 407 -22.32 -7.26 12.58
CA PHE A 407 -21.17 -7.46 13.47
C PHE A 407 -20.88 -6.24 14.35
N LEU A 408 -21.23 -5.06 13.86
CA LEU A 408 -21.02 -3.77 14.55
C LEU A 408 -22.27 -3.27 15.28
N GLY A 409 -23.37 -4.03 15.21
CA GLY A 409 -24.73 -3.57 15.49
C GLY A 409 -25.16 -3.57 16.95
N ASP A 410 -24.44 -4.23 17.84
CA ASP A 410 -24.62 -4.16 19.29
C ASP A 410 -23.26 -3.95 19.93
N GLU A 411 -23.16 -3.00 20.87
CA GLU A 411 -21.92 -2.74 21.58
C GLU A 411 -21.40 -4.03 22.25
N ASP A 412 -20.13 -4.34 21.97
CA ASP A 412 -19.20 -5.21 22.71
C ASP A 412 -19.18 -6.74 22.53
N ALA A 413 -19.80 -7.36 21.52
CA ALA A 413 -19.47 -8.76 21.22
C ALA A 413 -19.49 -9.11 19.72
N PRO A 414 -18.38 -9.64 19.15
CA PRO A 414 -18.46 -10.33 17.87
C PRO A 414 -19.42 -11.53 18.01
N PRO A 415 -20.36 -11.75 17.07
CA PRO A 415 -21.14 -12.98 16.94
C PRO A 415 -20.21 -14.19 16.91
N SER A 416 -20.66 -15.29 17.51
CA SER A 416 -19.93 -16.56 17.43
C SER A 416 -19.82 -17.03 15.98
N LEU A 417 -18.86 -17.92 15.70
CA LEU A 417 -18.74 -18.60 14.42
C LEU A 417 -20.06 -19.30 14.01
N GLU A 418 -20.86 -19.77 14.97
CA GLU A 418 -22.20 -20.30 14.67
C GLU A 418 -23.15 -19.21 14.17
N GLY A 419 -23.15 -18.00 14.76
CA GLY A 419 -23.95 -16.88 14.27
C GLY A 419 -23.59 -16.47 12.83
N LEU A 420 -22.31 -16.54 12.46
CA LEU A 420 -21.84 -16.27 11.10
C LEU A 420 -22.33 -17.35 10.13
N ARG A 421 -22.27 -18.63 10.53
CA ARG A 421 -22.81 -19.76 9.76
C ARG A 421 -24.32 -19.65 9.59
N ASP A 422 -25.06 -19.32 10.65
CA ASP A 422 -26.51 -19.20 10.62
C ASP A 422 -26.95 -18.03 9.73
N ALA A 423 -26.25 -16.90 9.78
CA ALA A 423 -26.50 -15.77 8.87
C ALA A 423 -26.25 -16.15 7.39
N MET A 424 -25.20 -16.92 7.11
CA MET A 424 -24.93 -17.43 5.76
C MET A 424 -26.03 -18.40 5.28
N LEU A 425 -26.47 -19.32 6.14
CA LEU A 425 -27.54 -20.28 5.84
C LEU A 425 -28.89 -19.59 5.63
N GLN A 426 -29.26 -18.63 6.48
CA GLN A 426 -30.49 -17.84 6.35
C GLN A 426 -30.54 -17.03 5.05
N SER A 427 -29.37 -16.68 4.52
CA SER A 427 -29.25 -15.90 3.28
C SER A 427 -29.28 -16.76 2.01
N GLY A 428 -29.56 -18.06 2.14
CA GLY A 428 -29.65 -18.98 1.02
C GLY A 428 -28.31 -19.26 0.34
N ILE A 429 -27.19 -18.91 0.97
CA ILE A 429 -25.89 -19.42 0.55
C ILE A 429 -25.85 -20.87 1.00
N GLU A 430 -25.94 -21.80 0.04
CA GLU A 430 -25.46 -23.16 0.27
C GLU A 430 -23.99 -23.02 0.66
N VAL A 431 -23.71 -23.15 1.96
CA VAL A 431 -22.34 -23.22 2.46
C VAL A 431 -21.73 -24.37 1.65
N PRO A 432 -20.70 -24.13 0.82
CA PRO A 432 -19.99 -25.24 0.19
C PRO A 432 -19.53 -26.18 1.32
N PRO A 433 -19.14 -27.43 1.04
CA PRO A 433 -18.81 -28.41 2.08
C PRO A 433 -17.46 -28.08 2.77
N PHE A 434 -17.30 -26.87 3.26
CA PHE A 434 -16.30 -26.48 4.20
C PHE A 434 -16.75 -27.04 5.56
N LYS A 435 -16.00 -28.01 6.06
CA LYS A 435 -16.01 -28.29 7.50
C LYS A 435 -15.41 -27.06 8.17
N LEU A 436 -16.28 -26.15 8.62
CA LEU A 436 -15.93 -25.00 9.46
C LEU A 436 -15.42 -25.47 10.81
#